data_AF-A0A3D5D8D3-F1
#
_entry.id   AF-A0A3D5D8D3-F1
#
_cell.length_a   1.000
_cell.length_b   1.000
_cell.length_c   1.000
_cell.angle_alpha   90.00
_cell.angle_beta   90.00
_cell.angle_gamma   90.00
#
_symmetry.space_group_name_H-M   'P 1'
#
loop_
_entity.id
_entity.type
_entity.pdbx_description
1 polymer ?
#
loop_
_entity_poly.entity_id
_entity_poly.type
_entity_poly.pdbx_seq_one_letter_code
_entity_poly.pdbx_strand_id
1 'polypeptide(L)'
;MKIWLASLYSLLTLLVQGAKPNFLVIVTDDQRPDTIAALGNSRIATPNLDWLVKNGMTFENFLCTNPLCVPSRAEILTGRT
;
A
#
# COMPACT_ATOMS: atom_id res chain seq x y z
N MET A 1 42.28 -18.96 -6.58
CA MET A 1 41.25 -18.34 -7.45
C MET A 1 39.83 -18.31 -6.87
N LYS A 2 39.37 -19.35 -6.14
CA LYS A 2 37.99 -19.39 -5.59
C LYS A 2 37.67 -18.33 -4.51
N ILE A 3 38.67 -17.91 -3.72
CA ILE A 3 38.49 -16.94 -2.62
C ILE A 3 38.13 -15.55 -3.17
N TRP A 4 38.77 -15.12 -4.25
CA TRP A 4 38.51 -13.84 -4.90
C TRP A 4 37.12 -13.75 -5.53
N LEU A 5 36.59 -14.86 -6.04
CA LEU A 5 35.24 -14.94 -6.60
C LEU A 5 34.16 -14.78 -5.53
N ALA A 6 34.33 -15.38 -4.36
CA ALA A 6 33.40 -15.24 -3.24
C ALA A 6 33.41 -13.81 -2.66
N SER A 7 34.59 -13.20 -2.55
CA SER A 7 34.72 -11.80 -2.10
C SER A 7 34.11 -10.81 -3.09
N LEU A 8 34.25 -11.05 -4.40
CA LEU A 8 33.62 -10.23 -5.44
C LEU A 8 32.09 -10.35 -5.40
N TYR A 9 31.58 -11.56 -5.17
CA TYR A 9 30.14 -11.82 -5.06
C TYR A 9 29.53 -11.09 -3.86
N SER A 10 30.15 -11.16 -2.68
CA SER A 10 29.69 -10.45 -1.48
C SER A 10 29.73 -8.92 -1.65
N LEU A 11 30.72 -8.39 -2.38
CA LEU A 11 30.80 -6.95 -2.68
C LEU A 11 29.66 -6.51 -3.60
N LEU A 12 29.32 -7.33 -4.61
CA LEU A 12 28.19 -7.10 -5.50
C LEU A 12 26.84 -7.09 -4.75
N THR A 13 26.64 -7.98 -3.77
CA THR A 13 25.40 -8.02 -2.98
C THR A 13 25.21 -6.75 -2.14
N LEU A 14 26.30 -6.22 -1.56
CA LEU A 14 26.27 -4.97 -0.79
C LEU A 14 25.95 -3.75 -1.67
N LEU A 15 26.46 -3.71 -2.90
CA LEU A 15 26.17 -2.64 -3.86
C LEU A 15 24.73 -2.67 -4.37
N VAL A 16 24.07 -3.83 -4.32
CA VAL A 16 22.68 -4.04 -4.77
C VAL A 16 21.66 -3.83 -3.64
N GLN A 17 22.10 -3.51 -2.42
CA GLN A 17 21.20 -3.21 -1.31
C GLN A 17 20.44 -1.88 -1.55
N GLY A 18 19.34 -1.94 -2.30
CA GLY A 18 18.47 -0.80 -2.56
C GLY A 18 17.94 -0.19 -1.26
N ALA A 19 17.65 1.12 -1.30
CA ALA A 19 17.09 1.82 -0.15
C ALA A 19 15.82 1.12 0.32
N LYS A 20 15.73 0.83 1.63
CA LYS A 20 14.55 0.21 2.22
C LYS A 20 13.35 1.15 2.03
N PRO A 21 12.25 0.70 1.40
CA PRO A 21 11.08 1.55 1.23
C PRO A 21 10.43 1.86 2.59
N ASN A 22 9.85 3.05 2.69
CA ASN A 22 8.95 3.40 3.78
C ASN A 22 7.53 3.02 3.38
N PHE A 23 6.75 2.51 4.34
CA PHE A 23 5.35 2.16 4.13
C PHE A 23 4.47 3.10 4.94
N LEU A 24 3.50 3.73 4.28
CA LEU A 24 2.47 4.56 4.90
C LEU A 24 1.11 3.91 4.64
N VAL A 25 0.40 3.58 5.73
CA VAL A 25 -0.96 3.03 5.68
C VAL A 25 -1.91 4.13 6.10
N ILE A 26 -2.78 4.57 5.18
CA ILE A 26 -3.82 5.57 5.44
C ILE A 26 -5.15 4.82 5.54
N VAL A 27 -5.83 4.94 6.68
CA VAL A 27 -7.15 4.34 6.92
C VAL A 27 -8.15 5.43 7.28
N THR A 28 -9.17 5.57 6.46
CA THR A 28 -10.30 6.48 6.68
C THR A 28 -11.40 5.80 7.47
N ASP A 29 -12.14 6.56 8.29
CA ASP A 29 -13.30 6.06 9.02
C ASP A 29 -14.58 6.27 8.18
N ASP A 30 -15.44 5.26 8.12
CA ASP A 30 -16.76 5.30 7.44
C ASP A 30 -16.75 5.74 5.96
N GLN A 31 -15.62 5.61 5.26
CA GLN A 31 -15.54 5.99 3.85
C GLN A 31 -16.22 4.95 2.96
N ARG A 32 -17.23 5.39 2.19
CA ARG A 32 -17.86 4.57 1.16
C ARG A 32 -17.00 4.53 -0.12
N PRO A 33 -17.01 3.42 -0.88
CA PRO A 33 -16.16 3.28 -2.08
C PRO A 33 -16.47 4.28 -3.20
N ASP A 34 -17.70 4.77 -3.26
CA ASP A 34 -18.18 5.73 -4.27
C ASP A 34 -17.91 7.20 -3.88
N THR A 35 -17.02 7.47 -2.92
CA THR A 35 -16.73 8.84 -2.43
C THR A 35 -15.44 9.45 -2.98
N ILE A 36 -14.78 8.77 -3.92
CA ILE A 36 -13.56 9.26 -4.57
C ILE A 36 -13.90 9.75 -5.98
N ALA A 37 -13.50 10.98 -6.31
CA ALA A 37 -13.85 11.63 -7.56
C ALA A 37 -13.30 10.89 -8.78
N ALA A 38 -12.03 10.50 -8.72
CA ALA A 38 -11.38 9.70 -9.77
C ALA A 38 -12.02 8.32 -10.00
N LEU A 39 -12.85 7.83 -9.06
CA LEU A 39 -13.59 6.56 -9.18
C LEU A 39 -15.05 6.76 -9.59
N GLY A 40 -15.38 7.92 -10.19
CA GLY A 40 -16.69 8.18 -10.81
C GLY A 40 -17.63 9.07 -9.99
N ASN A 41 -17.18 9.62 -8.85
CA ASN A 41 -17.98 10.59 -8.10
C ASN A 41 -17.84 12.00 -8.68
N SER A 42 -18.89 12.54 -9.28
CA SER A 42 -18.90 13.88 -9.88
C SER A 42 -19.21 15.03 -8.91
N ARG A 43 -19.52 14.73 -7.63
CA ARG A 43 -19.97 15.71 -6.64
C ARG A 43 -18.91 16.07 -5.61
N ILE A 44 -18.02 15.14 -5.27
CA ILE A 44 -17.01 15.31 -4.22
C ILE A 44 -15.68 15.63 -4.89
N ALA A 45 -14.91 16.55 -4.31
CA ALA A 45 -13.54 16.84 -4.74
C ALA A 45 -12.54 16.12 -3.83
N THR A 46 -11.71 15.23 -4.40
CA THR A 46 -10.71 14.45 -3.66
C THR A 46 -9.32 14.52 -4.29
N PRO A 47 -8.77 15.73 -4.56
CA PRO A 47 -7.61 15.89 -5.43
C PRO A 47 -6.37 15.07 -5.02
N ASN A 48 -6.13 14.90 -3.72
CA ASN A 48 -5.02 14.08 -3.22
C ASN A 48 -5.25 12.57 -3.40
N LEU A 49 -6.48 12.10 -3.21
CA LEU A 49 -6.83 10.69 -3.47
C LEU A 49 -6.86 10.42 -4.97
N ASP A 50 -7.34 11.38 -5.77
CA ASP A 50 -7.34 11.29 -7.24
C ASP A 50 -5.92 11.19 -7.79
N TRP A 51 -4.96 11.90 -7.17
CA TRP A 51 -3.55 11.77 -7.49
C TRP A 51 -3.02 10.35 -7.17
N LEU A 52 -3.41 9.77 -6.04
CA LEU A 52 -3.02 8.39 -5.68
C LEU A 52 -3.62 7.37 -6.66
N VAL A 53 -4.90 7.53 -7.06
CA VAL A 53 -5.56 6.67 -8.05
C VAL A 53 -4.81 6.71 -9.40
N LYS A 54 -4.41 7.91 -9.86
CA LYS A 54 -3.71 8.08 -11.15
C LYS A 54 -2.27 7.57 -11.16
N ASN A 55 -1.59 7.57 -10.02
CA ASN A 55 -0.16 7.21 -9.91
C ASN A 55 0.07 5.86 -9.21
N GLY A 56 -0.99 5.11 -8.95
CA GLY A 56 -0.94 3.88 -8.19
C GLY A 56 -1.79 2.77 -8.81
N MET A 57 -2.17 1.82 -7.97
CA MET A 57 -3.09 0.74 -8.32
C MET A 57 -4.34 0.85 -7.44
N THR A 58 -5.51 0.71 -8.05
CA THR A 58 -6.79 0.72 -7.35
C THR A 58 -7.42 -0.67 -7.38
N PHE A 59 -8.01 -1.06 -6.25
CA PHE A 59 -8.79 -2.28 -6.12
C PHE A 59 -10.27 -1.90 -6.02
N GLU A 60 -11.05 -2.13 -7.08
CA GLU A 60 -12.48 -1.80 -7.11
C GLU A 60 -13.32 -2.76 -6.24
N ASN A 61 -12.81 -3.98 -6.01
CA ASN A 61 -13.42 -5.00 -5.17
C ASN A 61 -12.62 -5.23 -3.88
N PHE A 62 -12.33 -4.16 -3.13
CA PHE A 62 -11.74 -4.25 -1.80
C PHE A 62 -12.85 -4.37 -0.74
N LEU A 63 -12.92 -5.53 -0.08
CA LEU A 63 -14.00 -5.84 0.85
C LEU A 63 -13.51 -5.77 2.30
N CYS A 64 -14.32 -5.15 3.14
CA CYS A 64 -14.17 -5.21 4.58
C CYS A 64 -14.88 -6.47 5.10
N THR A 65 -14.17 -7.32 5.84
CA THR A 65 -14.73 -8.58 6.37
C THR A 65 -15.67 -8.35 7.56
N ASN A 66 -15.50 -7.25 8.30
CA ASN A 66 -16.39 -6.85 9.38
C ASN A 66 -16.81 -5.37 9.27
N PRO A 67 -18.10 -5.03 9.12
CA PRO A 67 -18.56 -3.65 8.89
C PRO A 67 -18.56 -2.77 10.16
N LEU A 68 -17.79 -3.11 11.19
CA LEU A 68 -17.62 -2.34 12.41
C LEU A 68 -16.18 -1.82 12.52
N CYS A 69 -16.02 -0.57 12.96
CA CYS A 69 -14.74 0.13 12.96
C CYS A 69 -13.65 -0.61 13.75
N VAL A 70 -13.97 -1.10 14.95
CA VAL A 70 -12.99 -1.79 15.83
C VAL A 70 -12.50 -3.11 15.25
N PRO A 71 -13.36 -4.08 14.91
CA PRO A 71 -12.89 -5.35 14.33
C PRO A 71 -12.24 -5.14 12.95
N SER A 72 -12.74 -4.23 12.11
CA SER A 72 -12.08 -3.91 10.82
C SER A 72 -10.63 -3.43 11.01
N ARG A 73 -10.39 -2.55 11.99
CA ARG A 73 -9.04 -2.08 12.30
C ARG A 73 -8.18 -3.19 12.90
N ALA A 74 -8.76 -4.07 13.72
CA ALA A 74 -8.05 -5.23 14.27
C ALA A 74 -7.62 -6.20 13.15
N GLU A 75 -8.46 -6.42 12.14
CA GLU A 75 -8.14 -7.25 10.96
C GLU A 75 -6.97 -6.67 10.17
N ILE A 76 -6.96 -5.35 9.91
CA ILE A 76 -5.86 -4.67 9.20
C ILE A 76 -4.53 -4.81 9.95
N LEU A 77 -4.55 -4.71 11.29
CA LEU A 77 -3.34 -4.75 12.12
C LEU A 77 -2.81 -6.16 12.36
N THR A 78 -3.69 -7.15 12.45
CA THR A 78 -3.32 -8.52 12.85
C THR A 78 -3.31 -9.51 11.68
N GLY A 79 -3.97 -9.19 10.56
CA GLY A 79 -4.18 -10.11 9.45
C GLY A 79 -5.11 -11.28 9.81
N ARG A 80 -5.99 -11.12 10.81
CA ARG A 80 -6.89 -12.16 11.31
C ARG A 80 -8.31 -11.62 11.48
N THR A 81 -9.30 -12.46 11.15
CA THR A 81 -10.74 -12.24 11.38
C THR A 81 -11.18 -12.96 12.66
#